data_AF-A0A5M4FGU7-F1
#
_entry.id   AF-A0A5M4FGU7-F1
#
_cell.length_a   1.000
_cell.length_b   1.000
_cell.length_c   1.000
_cell.angle_alpha   90.00
_cell.angle_beta   90.00
_cell.angle_gamma   90.00
#
_symmetry.space_group_name_H-M   'P 1'
#
loop_
_entity.id
_entity.type
_entity.pdbx_description
1 polymer ?
#
loop_
_entity_poly.entity_id
_entity_poly.type
_entity_poly.pdbx_seq_one_letter_code
_entity_poly.pdbx_strand_id
1 'polypeptide(L)'
;MSPRLPHALDDYVSLYFVPDAEAASTYVRQLLVPDAPVAEDPIELLCQIIEDATRGRSEIVIPLTAGLDSRALLGAALMVLPPDAIGCITFGTARFPDAAAAVATCERLGVRHQRVDPDFITWDLPTITKAGVATWERWHSLGPIDALAIFGAMADAIGDRLVLSGYLGGVSSGSHLPRSENRRNGAATSAAFLDKEHAKNLALTPMRGRERLTAMLDEFIDLHKDLVDCFAGLTLYDLVHLGFRQNGIVRSVASGAYRASLSPFEDPRWVRHWMSKSLGERLGGQTYKQLLRDAFPVVFPDDPPPVVPRPPTPPRRLRDRFLQRPDLPPAVAPRPAPVDGRGDVRRNASMAAVLHDTVAAFDDRRIIPDVAVSASLQNLMGDSPTAKDYLRVRTAAAAEMYLRAGVLAQH
;
A
#
# COMPACT_ATOMS: atom_id res chain seq x y z
N MET A 1 -28.92 -16.63 1.57
CA MET A 1 -27.45 -16.52 1.66
C MET A 1 -27.01 -17.42 2.79
N SER A 2 -26.20 -18.45 2.53
CA SER A 2 -25.60 -19.24 3.62
C SER A 2 -24.78 -18.30 4.51
N PRO A 3 -24.82 -18.46 5.85
CA PRO A 3 -23.94 -17.69 6.72
C PRO A 3 -22.51 -17.97 6.28
N ARG A 4 -21.80 -16.94 5.79
CA ARG A 4 -20.38 -17.07 5.47
C ARG A 4 -19.68 -17.47 6.76
N LEU A 5 -18.94 -18.58 6.71
CA LEU A 5 -18.13 -18.99 7.85
C LEU A 5 -17.15 -17.86 8.17
N PRO A 6 -16.87 -17.58 9.45
CA PRO A 6 -15.91 -16.53 9.80
C PRO A 6 -14.55 -16.84 9.20
N HIS A 7 -13.79 -15.80 8.91
CA HIS A 7 -12.49 -15.91 8.25
C HIS A 7 -11.42 -16.47 9.21
N ALA A 8 -10.44 -17.18 8.66
CA ALA A 8 -9.39 -17.82 9.45
C ALA A 8 -8.46 -16.79 10.10
N LEU A 9 -8.48 -16.73 11.44
CA LEU A 9 -7.58 -15.89 12.24
C LEU A 9 -6.11 -16.16 11.91
N ASP A 10 -5.74 -17.43 11.72
CA ASP A 10 -4.37 -17.86 11.39
C ASP A 10 -3.84 -17.23 10.10
N ASP A 11 -4.69 -17.05 9.08
CA ASP A 11 -4.32 -16.38 7.83
C ASP A 11 -4.07 -14.90 8.08
N TYR A 12 -4.97 -14.25 8.83
CA TYR A 12 -4.83 -12.84 9.16
C TYR A 12 -3.55 -12.54 9.96
N VAL A 13 -3.24 -13.31 11.00
CA VAL A 13 -2.02 -13.06 11.80
C VAL A 13 -0.73 -13.39 11.03
N SER A 14 -0.81 -14.23 9.99
CA SER A 14 0.34 -14.63 9.17
C SER A 14 0.58 -13.69 7.97
N LEU A 15 -0.49 -13.21 7.34
CA LEU A 15 -0.47 -12.46 6.08
C LEU A 15 -0.98 -11.03 6.20
N TYR A 16 -1.61 -10.69 7.32
CA TYR A 16 -2.26 -9.40 7.56
C TYR A 16 -3.45 -9.08 6.65
N PHE A 17 -4.01 -10.13 6.05
CA PHE A 17 -5.27 -10.18 5.35
C PHE A 17 -5.75 -11.63 5.30
N VAL A 18 -7.01 -11.83 4.95
CA VAL A 18 -7.54 -13.16 4.68
C VAL A 18 -7.73 -13.28 3.18
N PRO A 19 -7.06 -14.23 2.50
CA PRO A 19 -7.21 -14.40 1.07
C PRO A 19 -8.65 -14.78 0.70
N ASP A 20 -9.18 -14.13 -0.34
CA ASP A 20 -10.48 -14.40 -0.93
C ASP A 20 -10.30 -14.50 -2.45
N ALA A 21 -10.32 -15.73 -2.98
CA ALA A 21 -10.07 -15.99 -4.39
C ALA A 21 -11.17 -15.41 -5.28
N GLU A 22 -12.43 -15.42 -4.85
CA GLU A 22 -13.56 -14.91 -5.65
C GLU A 22 -13.47 -13.37 -5.79
N ALA A 23 -13.21 -12.68 -4.67
CA ALA A 23 -12.99 -11.23 -4.68
C ALA A 23 -11.74 -10.87 -5.51
N ALA A 24 -10.66 -11.63 -5.37
CA ALA A 24 -9.44 -11.46 -6.18
C ALA A 24 -9.73 -11.65 -7.68
N SER A 25 -10.50 -12.68 -8.05
CA SER A 25 -10.85 -13.02 -9.44
C SER A 25 -11.67 -11.91 -10.07
N THR A 26 -12.68 -11.42 -9.34
CA THR A 26 -13.52 -10.30 -9.77
C THR A 26 -12.67 -9.06 -10.01
N TYR A 27 -11.78 -8.74 -9.07
CA TYR A 27 -10.91 -7.56 -9.18
C TYR A 27 -9.97 -7.63 -10.38
N VAL A 28 -9.24 -8.74 -10.58
CA VAL A 28 -8.28 -8.83 -11.70
C VAL A 28 -8.98 -8.79 -13.06
N ARG A 29 -10.19 -9.37 -13.18
CA ARG A 29 -10.99 -9.34 -14.43
C ARG A 29 -11.55 -7.96 -14.73
N GLN A 30 -11.91 -7.18 -13.71
CA GLN A 30 -12.33 -5.78 -13.88
C GLN A 30 -11.17 -4.87 -14.27
N LEU A 31 -9.98 -5.14 -13.70
CA LEU A 31 -8.80 -4.31 -13.88
C LEU A 31 -8.08 -4.58 -15.20
N LEU A 32 -7.91 -5.85 -15.57
CA LEU A 32 -7.14 -6.31 -16.73
C LEU A 32 -8.08 -6.55 -17.92
N VAL A 33 -8.46 -5.47 -18.60
CA VAL A 33 -9.34 -5.50 -19.78
C VAL A 33 -8.50 -5.51 -21.07
N PRO A 34 -8.40 -6.64 -21.80
CA PRO A 34 -7.52 -6.74 -22.98
C PRO A 34 -7.87 -5.76 -24.11
N ASP A 35 -9.16 -5.48 -24.27
CA ASP A 35 -9.68 -4.63 -25.33
C ASP A 35 -9.76 -3.14 -24.93
N ALA A 36 -9.23 -2.76 -23.76
CA ALA A 36 -9.12 -1.35 -23.42
C ALA A 36 -8.22 -0.63 -24.44
N PRO A 37 -8.56 0.60 -24.86
CA PRO A 37 -7.75 1.33 -25.82
C PRO A 37 -6.38 1.64 -25.23
N VAL A 38 -5.34 1.46 -26.05
CA VAL A 38 -3.96 1.83 -25.72
C VAL A 38 -3.73 3.27 -26.13
N ALA A 39 -3.38 4.13 -25.18
CA ALA A 39 -2.96 5.49 -25.51
C ALA A 39 -1.49 5.50 -25.98
N GLU A 40 -1.22 6.32 -27.00
CA GLU A 40 0.15 6.59 -27.48
C GLU A 40 0.94 7.36 -26.43
N ASP A 41 0.35 8.44 -25.90
CA ASP A 41 0.91 9.22 -24.80
C ASP A 41 0.22 8.85 -23.46
N PRO A 42 0.92 8.16 -22.54
CA PRO A 42 0.36 7.83 -21.23
C PRO A 42 0.09 9.06 -20.35
N ILE A 43 0.81 10.17 -20.52
CA ILE A 43 0.62 11.39 -19.73
C ILE A 43 -0.66 12.10 -20.16
N GLU A 44 -0.88 12.23 -21.46
CA GLU A 44 -2.15 12.75 -21.99
C GLU A 44 -3.33 11.91 -21.51
N LEU A 45 -3.20 10.57 -21.53
CA LEU A 45 -4.21 9.67 -21.00
C LEU A 45 -4.48 9.92 -19.51
N LEU A 46 -3.45 10.10 -18.68
CA LEU A 46 -3.62 10.38 -17.26
C LEU A 46 -4.39 11.68 -17.03
N CYS A 47 -4.04 12.74 -17.77
CA CYS A 47 -4.75 14.02 -17.75
C CYS A 47 -6.22 13.84 -18.17
N GLN A 48 -6.49 13.09 -19.23
CA GLN A 48 -7.84 12.82 -19.71
C GLN A 48 -8.69 12.04 -18.69
N ILE A 49 -8.11 11.02 -18.03
CA ILE A 49 -8.80 10.28 -16.96
C ILE A 49 -9.23 11.24 -15.83
N ILE A 50 -8.35 12.17 -15.44
CA ILE A 50 -8.64 13.16 -14.41
C ILE A 50 -9.73 14.14 -14.88
N GLU A 51 -9.62 14.68 -16.10
CA GLU A 51 -10.61 15.60 -16.65
C GLU A 51 -12.00 14.96 -16.73
N ASP A 52 -12.08 13.73 -17.24
CA ASP A 52 -13.34 12.97 -17.32
C ASP A 52 -13.99 12.79 -15.95
N ALA A 53 -13.19 12.42 -14.94
CA ALA A 53 -13.71 12.13 -13.61
C ALA A 53 -14.02 13.37 -12.77
N THR A 54 -13.42 14.51 -13.11
CA THR A 54 -13.61 15.79 -12.41
C THR A 54 -14.63 16.69 -13.10
N ARG A 55 -15.19 16.27 -14.23
CA ARG A 55 -16.27 16.98 -14.93
C ARG A 55 -17.43 17.30 -13.99
N GLY A 56 -17.76 18.59 -13.87
CA GLY A 56 -18.83 19.07 -13.00
C GLY A 56 -18.48 19.12 -11.51
N ARG A 57 -17.22 18.92 -11.13
CA ARG A 57 -16.71 19.11 -9.76
C ARG A 57 -16.01 20.46 -9.65
N SER A 58 -16.24 21.15 -8.54
CA SER A 58 -15.59 22.43 -8.25
C SER A 58 -14.27 22.28 -7.51
N GLU A 59 -14.08 21.17 -6.80
CA GLU A 59 -12.88 20.91 -5.99
C GLU A 59 -12.61 19.41 -5.92
N ILE A 60 -11.32 19.05 -5.91
CA ILE A 60 -10.82 17.71 -5.62
C ILE A 60 -9.84 17.73 -4.45
N VAL A 61 -9.60 16.57 -3.84
CA VAL A 61 -8.54 16.39 -2.86
C VAL A 61 -7.59 15.27 -3.27
N ILE A 62 -6.28 15.49 -3.16
CA ILE A 62 -5.24 14.50 -3.43
C ILE A 62 -4.53 14.14 -2.10
N PRO A 63 -4.60 12.88 -1.64
CA PRO A 63 -3.77 12.39 -0.56
C PRO A 63 -2.31 12.39 -1.02
N LEU A 64 -1.53 13.34 -0.52
CA LEU A 64 -0.17 13.60 -0.98
C LEU A 64 0.86 12.99 -0.03
N THR A 65 1.85 12.33 -0.62
CA THR A 65 3.04 11.77 0.03
C THR A 65 4.28 12.25 -0.75
N ALA A 66 5.49 11.99 -0.26
CA ALA A 66 6.71 12.15 -1.06
C ALA A 66 6.86 11.05 -2.13
N GLY A 67 5.92 10.10 -2.15
CA GLY A 67 5.80 9.08 -3.18
C GLY A 67 5.72 9.68 -4.58
N LEU A 68 6.18 8.92 -5.56
CA LEU A 68 6.17 9.34 -6.95
C LEU A 68 4.73 9.46 -7.48
N ASP A 69 3.88 8.49 -7.18
CA ASP A 69 2.55 8.35 -7.79
C ASP A 69 1.60 9.50 -7.39
N SER A 70 1.55 9.86 -6.11
CA SER A 70 0.72 10.97 -5.60
C SER A 70 1.20 12.33 -6.09
N ARG A 71 2.53 12.52 -6.20
CA ARG A 71 3.13 13.73 -6.80
C ARG A 71 2.85 13.83 -8.30
N ALA A 72 3.00 12.74 -9.05
CA ALA A 72 2.68 12.74 -10.48
C ALA A 72 1.19 12.99 -10.72
N LEU A 73 0.33 12.45 -9.86
CA LEU A 73 -1.10 12.72 -9.90
C LEU A 73 -1.42 14.21 -9.65
N LEU A 74 -0.71 14.86 -8.72
CA LEU A 74 -0.79 16.32 -8.54
C LEU A 74 -0.32 17.08 -9.78
N GLY A 75 0.78 16.65 -10.40
CA GLY A 75 1.30 17.23 -11.63
C GLY A 75 0.28 17.15 -12.77
N ALA A 76 -0.32 15.98 -12.99
CA ALA A 76 -1.35 15.78 -14.00
C ALA A 76 -2.62 16.60 -13.70
N ALA A 77 -3.05 16.66 -12.43
CA ALA A 77 -4.20 17.48 -12.05
C ALA A 77 -3.97 18.97 -12.32
N LEU A 78 -2.77 19.50 -12.06
CA LEU A 78 -2.41 20.89 -12.37
C LEU A 78 -2.36 21.22 -13.87
N MET A 79 -2.32 20.21 -14.74
CA MET A 79 -2.41 20.42 -16.19
C MET A 79 -3.87 20.64 -16.66
N VAL A 80 -4.86 20.14 -15.92
CA VAL A 80 -6.27 20.14 -16.35
C VAL A 80 -7.21 20.90 -15.41
N LEU A 81 -6.74 21.29 -14.22
CA LEU A 81 -7.50 22.05 -13.23
C LEU A 81 -6.70 23.26 -12.75
N PRO A 82 -7.37 24.37 -12.38
CA PRO A 82 -6.70 25.49 -11.75
C PRO A 82 -6.23 25.11 -10.32
N PRO A 83 -5.11 25.65 -9.81
CA PRO A 83 -4.55 25.27 -8.50
C PRO A 83 -5.50 25.45 -7.32
N ASP A 84 -6.42 26.41 -7.37
CA ASP A 84 -7.41 26.68 -6.32
C ASP A 84 -8.53 25.63 -6.25
N ALA A 85 -8.78 24.89 -7.34
CA ALA A 85 -9.67 23.73 -7.38
C ALA A 85 -9.02 22.45 -6.82
N ILE A 86 -7.74 22.49 -6.44
CA ILE A 86 -7.00 21.35 -5.92
C ILE A 86 -6.72 21.57 -4.42
N GLY A 87 -7.18 20.65 -3.60
CA GLY A 87 -6.72 20.47 -2.23
C GLY A 87 -5.75 19.29 -2.15
N CYS A 88 -4.77 19.37 -1.26
CA CYS A 88 -3.94 18.25 -0.87
C CYS A 88 -4.13 17.96 0.62
N ILE A 89 -4.04 16.68 0.97
CA ILE A 89 -4.06 16.24 2.36
C ILE A 89 -2.94 15.23 2.59
N THR A 90 -2.19 15.38 3.66
CA THR A 90 -1.15 14.41 4.04
C THR A 90 -1.36 13.95 5.48
N PHE A 91 -0.87 12.77 5.81
CA PHE A 91 -0.81 12.31 7.20
C PHE A 91 0.63 12.15 7.65
N GLY A 92 0.87 12.42 8.92
CA GLY A 92 2.18 12.26 9.56
C GLY A 92 2.50 13.44 10.49
N THR A 93 3.41 13.20 11.43
CA THR A 93 3.90 14.27 12.31
C THR A 93 4.72 15.29 11.51
N ALA A 94 4.93 16.48 12.05
CA ALA A 94 5.80 17.50 11.43
C ALA A 94 7.23 17.03 11.14
N ARG A 95 7.70 16.01 11.87
CA ARG A 95 9.05 15.45 11.73
C ARG A 95 9.11 14.33 10.69
N PHE A 96 7.98 13.84 10.23
CA PHE A 96 7.93 12.75 9.26
C PHE A 96 8.37 13.28 7.89
N PRO A 97 9.47 12.77 7.29
CA PRO A 97 10.02 13.33 6.05
C PRO A 97 9.02 13.36 4.89
N ASP A 98 8.14 12.36 4.82
CA ASP A 98 7.13 12.24 3.77
C ASP A 98 6.09 13.37 3.86
N ALA A 99 5.61 13.67 5.07
CA ALA A 99 4.66 14.75 5.33
C ALA A 99 5.31 16.13 5.11
N ALA A 100 6.57 16.31 5.54
CA ALA A 100 7.31 17.54 5.31
C ALA A 100 7.52 17.82 3.81
N ALA A 101 7.87 16.79 3.03
CA ALA A 101 8.02 16.90 1.57
C ALA A 101 6.68 17.18 0.87
N ALA A 102 5.57 16.60 1.33
CA ALA A 102 4.24 16.90 0.81
C ALA A 102 3.85 18.37 1.05
N VAL A 103 4.05 18.88 2.28
CA VAL A 103 3.82 20.29 2.64
C VAL A 103 4.62 21.22 1.72
N ALA A 104 5.93 21.00 1.64
CA ALA A 104 6.82 21.83 0.81
C ALA A 104 6.45 21.78 -0.68
N THR A 105 5.99 20.63 -1.18
CA THR A 105 5.50 20.50 -2.56
C THR A 105 4.25 21.34 -2.79
N CYS A 106 3.27 21.30 -1.89
CA CYS A 106 2.05 22.10 -2.01
C CYS A 106 2.30 23.61 -1.90
N GLU A 107 3.10 24.03 -0.92
CA GLU A 107 3.46 25.45 -0.73
C GLU A 107 4.11 26.03 -1.99
N ARG A 108 5.06 25.29 -2.56
CA ARG A 108 5.79 25.69 -3.77
C ARG A 108 4.89 25.77 -5.01
N LEU A 109 3.87 24.92 -5.10
CA LEU A 109 2.93 24.88 -6.22
C LEU A 109 1.70 25.78 -5.99
N GLY A 110 1.59 26.45 -4.85
CA GLY A 110 0.44 27.30 -4.52
C GLY A 110 -0.87 26.53 -4.34
N VAL A 111 -0.79 25.26 -3.94
CA VAL A 111 -1.96 24.37 -3.75
C VAL A 111 -2.36 24.33 -2.28
N ARG A 112 -3.66 24.38 -1.99
CA ARG A 112 -4.16 24.30 -0.60
C ARG A 112 -3.75 22.98 0.03
N HIS A 113 -3.24 23.01 1.26
CA HIS A 113 -2.76 21.81 1.92
C HIS A 113 -3.25 21.70 3.37
N GLN A 114 -3.64 20.50 3.77
CA GLN A 114 -3.98 20.14 5.14
C GLN A 114 -3.12 18.96 5.61
N ARG A 115 -2.58 19.03 6.82
CA ARG A 115 -1.92 17.89 7.47
C ARG A 115 -2.82 17.31 8.55
N VAL A 116 -2.97 16.00 8.56
CA VAL A 116 -3.57 15.23 9.66
C VAL A 116 -2.42 14.61 10.46
N ASP A 117 -2.24 15.09 11.68
CA ASP A 117 -1.17 14.59 12.56
C ASP A 117 -1.68 13.40 13.39
N PRO A 118 -1.13 12.18 13.20
CA PRO A 118 -1.61 10.99 13.90
C PRO A 118 -1.47 11.05 15.43
N ASP A 119 -0.61 11.91 15.97
CA ASP A 119 -0.46 12.10 17.42
C ASP A 119 -1.72 12.73 18.05
N PHE A 120 -2.55 13.42 17.25
CA PHE A 120 -3.76 14.11 17.72
C PHE A 120 -5.08 13.44 17.27
N ILE A 121 -5.02 12.33 16.55
CA ILE A 121 -6.23 11.59 16.16
C ILE A 121 -6.79 10.87 17.40
N THR A 122 -8.06 11.05 17.69
CA THR A 122 -8.70 10.27 18.76
C THR A 122 -8.96 8.85 18.28
N TRP A 123 -8.41 7.87 19.00
CA TRP A 123 -8.70 6.46 18.78
C TRP A 123 -9.90 6.05 19.62
N ASP A 124 -10.96 5.59 18.95
CA ASP A 124 -12.15 5.03 19.56
C ASP A 124 -12.40 3.64 18.98
N LEU A 125 -12.21 2.59 19.81
CA LEU A 125 -12.27 1.21 19.33
C LEU A 125 -13.62 0.86 18.69
N PRO A 126 -14.80 1.21 19.25
CA PRO A 126 -16.08 1.00 18.59
C PRO A 126 -16.18 1.63 17.20
N THR A 127 -15.75 2.89 17.04
CA THR A 127 -15.76 3.60 15.75
C THR A 127 -14.81 2.92 14.75
N ILE A 128 -13.59 2.59 15.17
CA ILE A 128 -12.60 1.93 14.30
C ILE A 128 -13.10 0.52 13.91
N THR A 129 -13.71 -0.22 14.84
CA THR A 129 -14.29 -1.54 14.59
C THR A 129 -15.42 -1.45 13.56
N LYS A 130 -16.33 -0.48 13.72
CA LYS A 130 -17.41 -0.25 12.75
C LYS A 130 -16.87 0.06 11.34
N ALA A 131 -15.83 0.89 11.25
CA ALA A 131 -15.17 1.17 9.98
C ALA A 131 -14.50 -0.08 9.38
N GLY A 132 -13.87 -0.92 10.21
CA GLY A 132 -13.29 -2.19 9.81
C GLY A 132 -14.33 -3.17 9.26
N VAL A 133 -15.46 -3.33 9.94
CA VAL A 133 -16.58 -4.18 9.48
C VAL A 133 -17.15 -3.67 8.16
N ALA A 134 -17.41 -2.36 8.04
CA ALA A 134 -17.90 -1.78 6.80
C ALA A 134 -16.91 -1.96 5.62
N THR A 135 -15.61 -1.86 5.90
CA THR A 135 -14.54 -2.13 4.92
C THR A 135 -14.55 -3.59 4.48
N TRP A 136 -14.72 -4.52 5.44
CA TRP A 136 -14.84 -5.94 5.17
C TRP A 136 -16.07 -6.27 4.32
N GLU A 137 -17.25 -5.75 4.67
CA GLU A 137 -18.50 -5.99 3.94
C GLU A 137 -18.45 -5.49 2.50
N ARG A 138 -17.80 -4.34 2.29
CA ARG A 138 -17.73 -3.70 0.97
C ARG A 138 -16.62 -4.26 0.08
N TRP A 139 -15.45 -4.52 0.66
CA TRP A 139 -14.22 -4.80 -0.11
C TRP A 139 -13.62 -6.17 0.15
N HIS A 140 -14.18 -6.96 1.07
CA HIS A 140 -13.60 -8.21 1.55
C HIS A 140 -12.14 -8.04 2.01
N SER A 141 -11.89 -6.93 2.71
CA SER A 141 -10.57 -6.55 3.18
C SER A 141 -10.59 -6.25 4.68
N LEU A 142 -9.57 -6.75 5.37
CA LEU A 142 -9.37 -6.53 6.80
C LEU A 142 -8.30 -5.46 7.01
N GLY A 143 -8.75 -4.22 6.97
CA GLY A 143 -7.93 -3.03 7.18
C GLY A 143 -7.15 -3.06 8.51
N PRO A 144 -5.89 -2.60 8.52
CA PRO A 144 -5.11 -2.38 9.74
C PRO A 144 -5.77 -1.38 10.70
N ILE A 145 -5.71 -1.62 12.02
CA ILE A 145 -6.36 -0.74 13.01
C ILE A 145 -5.87 0.73 12.94
N ASP A 146 -4.57 0.93 12.77
CA ASP A 146 -3.96 2.27 12.61
C ASP A 146 -4.41 2.95 11.32
N ALA A 147 -4.49 2.19 10.23
CA ALA A 147 -4.90 2.73 8.95
C ALA A 147 -6.39 3.09 8.95
N LEU A 148 -7.24 2.26 9.55
CA LEU A 148 -8.66 2.59 9.72
C LEU A 148 -8.85 3.90 10.50
N ALA A 149 -8.09 4.09 11.59
CA ALA A 149 -8.13 5.33 12.36
C ALA A 149 -7.64 6.55 11.54
N ILE A 150 -6.46 6.44 10.90
CA ILE A 150 -5.86 7.55 10.16
C ILE A 150 -6.67 7.93 8.92
N PHE A 151 -7.02 6.95 8.09
CA PHE A 151 -7.77 7.21 6.86
C PHE A 151 -9.23 7.58 7.16
N GLY A 152 -9.80 7.13 8.29
CA GLY A 152 -11.08 7.64 8.80
C GLY A 152 -11.01 9.12 9.13
N ALA A 153 -9.99 9.55 9.90
CA ALA A 153 -9.79 10.97 10.21
C ALA A 153 -9.53 11.83 8.96
N MET A 154 -8.79 11.30 7.97
CA MET A 154 -8.63 11.96 6.68
C MET A 154 -9.97 12.06 5.93
N ALA A 155 -10.76 10.99 5.89
CA ALA A 155 -12.07 10.98 5.23
C ALA A 155 -13.02 12.01 5.87
N ASP A 156 -13.02 12.12 7.20
CA ASP A 156 -13.80 13.12 7.93
C ASP A 156 -13.35 14.56 7.58
N ALA A 157 -12.04 14.80 7.52
CA ALA A 157 -11.48 16.09 7.12
C ALA A 157 -11.81 16.45 5.65
N ILE A 158 -11.86 15.46 4.77
CA ILE A 158 -12.18 15.63 3.36
C ILE A 158 -13.69 15.87 3.14
N GLY A 159 -14.55 15.15 3.86
CA GLY A 159 -16.00 15.18 3.67
C GLY A 159 -16.41 14.52 2.35
N ASP A 160 -17.31 15.16 1.60
CA ASP A 160 -17.90 14.62 0.36
C ASP A 160 -17.13 14.99 -0.92
N ARG A 161 -15.96 15.64 -0.78
CA ARG A 161 -15.11 16.01 -1.93
C ARG A 161 -14.56 14.76 -2.62
N LEU A 162 -14.36 14.85 -3.94
CA LEU A 162 -13.77 13.76 -4.72
C LEU A 162 -12.29 13.62 -4.38
N VAL A 163 -11.89 12.41 -3.98
CA VAL A 163 -10.50 12.07 -3.70
C VAL A 163 -9.84 11.41 -4.90
N LEU A 164 -8.78 12.01 -5.43
CA LEU A 164 -7.92 11.36 -6.42
C LEU A 164 -6.76 10.66 -5.70
N SER A 165 -6.76 9.34 -5.73
CA SER A 165 -5.77 8.50 -5.03
C SER A 165 -4.69 8.00 -5.99
N GLY A 166 -3.43 8.10 -5.56
CA GLY A 166 -2.28 7.54 -6.29
C GLY A 166 -2.15 6.01 -6.21
N TYR A 167 -3.17 5.33 -5.69
CA TYR A 167 -3.23 3.87 -5.64
C TYR A 167 -2.97 3.23 -7.01
N LEU A 168 -2.21 2.13 -7.01
CA LEU A 168 -1.80 1.31 -8.16
C LEU A 168 -0.72 1.87 -9.10
N GLY A 169 -0.30 3.14 -8.98
CA GLY A 169 0.69 3.76 -9.88
C GLY A 169 1.99 2.95 -10.05
N GLY A 170 2.75 2.76 -8.96
CA GLY A 170 3.99 1.98 -9.03
C GLY A 170 3.80 0.47 -9.27
N VAL A 171 2.59 -0.06 -9.07
CA VAL A 171 2.32 -1.49 -9.27
C VAL A 171 2.17 -1.80 -10.75
N SER A 172 1.37 -1.01 -11.48
CA SER A 172 1.20 -1.19 -12.93
C SER A 172 2.54 -1.11 -13.67
N SER A 173 3.47 -0.30 -13.16
CA SER A 173 4.81 -0.15 -13.71
C SER A 173 5.75 -1.34 -13.47
N GLY A 174 5.37 -2.37 -12.71
CA GLY A 174 6.24 -3.52 -12.42
C GLY A 174 7.30 -3.29 -11.33
N SER A 175 7.21 -2.22 -10.53
CA SER A 175 8.19 -1.94 -9.47
C SER A 175 8.20 -2.98 -8.34
N HIS A 176 7.11 -3.74 -8.21
CA HIS A 176 6.90 -4.75 -7.19
C HIS A 176 7.41 -6.15 -7.58
N LEU A 177 7.76 -6.34 -8.85
CA LEU A 177 8.07 -7.65 -9.43
C LEU A 177 9.39 -8.23 -8.86
N PRO A 178 9.42 -9.53 -8.52
CA PRO A 178 10.66 -10.23 -8.22
C PRO A 178 11.66 -10.13 -9.37
N ARG A 179 12.97 -10.14 -9.07
CA ARG A 179 14.01 -10.17 -10.11
C ARG A 179 14.23 -11.56 -10.73
N SER A 180 13.91 -12.62 -9.99
CA SER A 180 14.07 -14.00 -10.42
C SER A 180 12.90 -14.44 -11.29
N GLU A 181 13.20 -15.04 -12.45
CA GLU A 181 12.18 -15.53 -13.38
C GLU A 181 11.30 -16.60 -12.76
N ASN A 182 11.89 -17.59 -12.08
CA ASN A 182 11.13 -18.66 -11.42
C ASN A 182 10.16 -18.13 -10.34
N ARG A 183 10.51 -17.02 -9.69
CA ARG A 183 9.63 -16.36 -8.70
C ARG A 183 8.56 -15.46 -9.35
N ARG A 184 8.70 -15.12 -10.63
CA ARG A 184 7.77 -14.28 -11.39
C ARG A 184 6.75 -15.10 -12.18
N ASN A 185 7.23 -16.11 -12.89
CA ASN A 185 6.48 -16.87 -13.89
C ASN A 185 6.68 -18.39 -13.77
N GLY A 186 7.35 -18.86 -12.72
CA GLY A 186 7.62 -20.28 -12.52
C GLY A 186 6.82 -20.89 -11.37
N ALA A 187 7.14 -22.15 -11.06
CA ALA A 187 6.52 -22.92 -9.98
C ALA A 187 6.72 -22.31 -8.59
N ALA A 188 7.66 -21.38 -8.43
CA ALA A 188 7.91 -20.71 -7.15
C ALA A 188 7.12 -19.41 -6.95
N THR A 189 6.22 -19.05 -7.86
CA THR A 189 5.50 -17.76 -7.83
C THR A 189 4.64 -17.60 -6.58
N SER A 190 3.75 -18.56 -6.30
CA SER A 190 2.85 -18.53 -5.14
C SER A 190 3.60 -18.50 -3.81
N ALA A 191 4.61 -19.37 -3.66
CA ALA A 191 5.50 -19.38 -2.50
C ALA A 191 6.25 -18.04 -2.34
N ALA A 192 6.76 -17.48 -3.44
CA ALA A 192 7.47 -16.20 -3.43
C ALA A 192 6.57 -15.01 -3.04
N PHE A 193 5.28 -15.06 -3.41
CA PHE A 193 4.29 -14.09 -2.97
C PHE A 193 4.05 -14.20 -1.47
N LEU A 194 3.71 -15.39 -0.98
CA LEU A 194 3.48 -15.66 0.44
C LEU A 194 4.68 -15.27 1.31
N ASP A 195 5.90 -15.62 0.91
CA ASP A 195 7.12 -15.26 1.63
C ASP A 195 7.31 -13.74 1.75
N LYS A 196 7.03 -13.01 0.67
CA LYS A 196 7.17 -11.56 0.66
C LYS A 196 6.14 -10.92 1.58
N GLU A 197 4.89 -11.36 1.53
CA GLU A 197 3.83 -10.79 2.36
C GLU A 197 4.03 -11.15 3.83
N HIS A 198 4.41 -12.38 4.14
CA HIS A 198 4.75 -12.80 5.49
C HIS A 198 5.93 -12.00 6.08
N ALA A 199 7.00 -11.81 5.29
CA ALA A 199 8.18 -11.07 5.72
C ALA A 199 7.89 -9.58 5.97
N LYS A 200 7.02 -8.96 5.15
CA LYS A 200 6.62 -7.55 5.34
C LYS A 200 5.86 -7.33 6.66
N ASN A 201 5.11 -8.34 7.09
CA ASN A 201 4.30 -8.23 8.30
C ASN A 201 5.06 -8.62 9.57
N LEU A 202 6.31 -9.10 9.45
CA LEU A 202 7.10 -9.64 10.57
C LEU A 202 6.23 -10.51 11.47
N ALA A 203 5.49 -11.43 10.83
CA ALA A 203 4.33 -12.09 11.41
C ALA A 203 4.60 -12.63 12.82
N LEU A 204 3.56 -12.58 13.65
CA LEU A 204 3.65 -13.04 15.04
C LEU A 204 3.94 -14.55 15.12
N THR A 205 3.55 -15.33 14.11
CA THR A 205 3.72 -16.78 14.01
C THR A 205 4.40 -17.21 12.72
N PRO A 206 4.94 -18.44 12.67
CA PRO A 206 5.09 -19.16 11.41
C PRO A 206 3.77 -19.20 10.64
N MET A 207 3.84 -19.15 9.31
CA MET A 207 2.66 -19.25 8.45
C MET A 207 2.01 -20.64 8.55
N ARG A 208 0.92 -20.73 9.30
CA ARG A 208 0.07 -21.92 9.33
C ARG A 208 -0.72 -22.03 8.02
N GLY A 209 -0.99 -23.25 7.58
CA GLY A 209 -1.77 -23.48 6.35
C GLY A 209 -1.06 -23.07 5.05
N ARG A 210 0.27 -22.93 5.06
CA ARG A 210 1.06 -22.53 3.87
C ARG A 210 0.76 -23.39 2.64
N GLU A 211 0.65 -24.71 2.80
CA GLU A 211 0.36 -25.63 1.69
C GLU A 211 -1.01 -25.34 1.07
N ARG A 212 -2.05 -25.20 1.90
CA ARG A 212 -3.40 -24.80 1.46
C ARG A 212 -3.39 -23.46 0.74
N LEU A 213 -2.70 -22.46 1.31
CA LEU A 213 -2.58 -21.13 0.71
C LEU A 213 -1.85 -21.17 -0.62
N THR A 214 -0.81 -21.99 -0.74
CA THR A 214 -0.07 -22.18 -2.00
C THR A 214 -0.97 -22.81 -3.05
N ALA A 215 -1.68 -23.89 -2.71
CA ALA A 215 -2.61 -24.56 -3.61
C ALA A 215 -3.73 -23.63 -4.11
N MET A 216 -4.30 -22.80 -3.23
CA MET A 216 -5.31 -21.80 -3.60
C MET A 216 -4.75 -20.74 -4.56
N LEU A 217 -3.52 -20.28 -4.35
CA LEU A 217 -2.87 -19.32 -5.26
C LEU A 217 -2.53 -19.95 -6.61
N ASP A 218 -2.11 -21.22 -6.63
CA ASP A 218 -1.81 -21.95 -7.86
C ASP A 218 -3.10 -22.18 -8.68
N GLU A 219 -4.20 -22.57 -8.04
CA GLU A 219 -5.52 -22.67 -8.67
C GLU A 219 -5.98 -21.33 -9.24
N PHE A 220 -5.80 -20.24 -8.47
CA PHE A 220 -6.11 -18.88 -8.94
C PHE A 220 -5.28 -18.50 -10.17
N ILE A 221 -3.98 -18.82 -10.18
CA ILE A 221 -3.10 -18.58 -11.33
C ILE A 221 -3.61 -19.36 -12.55
N ASP A 222 -3.92 -20.64 -12.40
CA ASP A 222 -4.40 -21.49 -13.48
C ASP A 222 -5.72 -20.99 -14.09
N LEU A 223 -6.62 -20.48 -13.25
CA LEU A 223 -7.90 -19.89 -13.65
C LEU A 223 -7.76 -18.59 -14.47
N HIS A 224 -6.67 -17.85 -14.26
CA HIS A 224 -6.47 -16.50 -14.83
C HIS A 224 -5.28 -16.41 -15.79
N LYS A 225 -4.66 -17.52 -16.16
CA LYS A 225 -3.51 -17.55 -17.07
C LYS A 225 -3.83 -17.00 -18.46
N ASP A 226 -5.07 -17.07 -18.90
CA ASP A 226 -5.53 -16.48 -20.17
C ASP A 226 -5.33 -14.96 -20.22
N LEU A 227 -5.36 -14.29 -19.06
CA LEU A 227 -5.03 -12.86 -18.99
C LEU A 227 -3.55 -12.64 -19.32
N VAL A 228 -2.64 -13.53 -18.93
CA VAL A 228 -1.19 -13.37 -19.19
C VAL A 228 -0.91 -13.35 -20.69
N ASP A 229 -1.62 -14.18 -21.45
CA ASP A 229 -1.49 -14.23 -22.91
C ASP A 229 -1.94 -12.92 -23.60
N CYS A 230 -2.76 -12.12 -22.92
CA CYS A 230 -3.29 -10.87 -23.46
C CYS A 230 -2.35 -9.66 -23.28
N PHE A 231 -1.34 -9.75 -22.39
CA PHE A 231 -0.49 -8.61 -22.03
C PHE A 231 0.99 -9.02 -22.02
N ALA A 232 1.79 -8.44 -22.93
CA ALA A 232 3.20 -8.83 -23.13
C ALA A 232 4.10 -8.69 -21.89
N GLY A 233 3.74 -7.82 -20.94
CA GLY A 233 4.51 -7.59 -19.73
C GLY A 233 3.91 -8.20 -18.48
N LEU A 234 2.69 -8.75 -18.51
CA LEU A 234 2.01 -9.29 -17.33
C LEU A 234 2.65 -10.61 -16.90
N THR A 235 2.80 -10.80 -15.59
CA THR A 235 3.41 -12.00 -15.01
C THR A 235 2.44 -12.76 -14.11
N LEU A 236 2.73 -14.03 -13.81
CA LEU A 236 1.95 -14.79 -12.83
C LEU A 236 1.99 -14.10 -11.45
N TYR A 237 3.12 -13.46 -11.12
CA TYR A 237 3.26 -12.69 -9.90
C TYR A 237 2.38 -11.43 -9.88
N ASP A 238 2.20 -10.75 -11.01
CA ASP A 238 1.25 -9.62 -11.10
C ASP A 238 -0.17 -10.10 -10.73
N LEU A 239 -0.62 -11.25 -11.25
CA LEU A 239 -1.97 -11.77 -10.97
C LEU A 239 -2.23 -11.92 -9.47
N VAL A 240 -1.35 -12.64 -8.76
CA VAL A 240 -1.52 -12.86 -7.31
C VAL A 240 -1.33 -11.56 -6.52
N HIS A 241 -0.41 -10.69 -6.94
CA HIS A 241 -0.17 -9.43 -6.23
C HIS A 241 -1.33 -8.44 -6.40
N LEU A 242 -1.90 -8.32 -7.61
CA LEU A 242 -3.08 -7.50 -7.90
C LEU A 242 -4.32 -8.07 -7.19
N GLY A 243 -4.58 -9.36 -7.38
CA GLY A 243 -5.78 -10.03 -6.87
C GLY A 243 -5.84 -10.07 -5.35
N PHE A 244 -4.74 -10.40 -4.67
CA PHE A 244 -4.77 -10.59 -3.21
C PHE A 244 -4.26 -9.37 -2.44
N ARG A 245 -3.06 -8.86 -2.77
CA ARG A 245 -2.49 -7.74 -2.00
C ARG A 245 -3.14 -6.41 -2.33
N GLN A 246 -3.23 -6.06 -3.61
CA GLN A 246 -3.72 -4.73 -4.00
C GLN A 246 -5.20 -4.60 -3.66
N ASN A 247 -6.04 -5.55 -4.07
CA ASN A 247 -7.46 -5.59 -3.71
C ASN A 247 -7.68 -5.76 -2.19
N GLY A 248 -7.11 -6.82 -1.60
CA GLY A 248 -7.44 -7.26 -0.24
C GLY A 248 -6.79 -6.46 0.89
N ILE A 249 -5.86 -5.54 0.60
CA ILE A 249 -5.17 -4.74 1.63
C ILE A 249 -5.11 -3.26 1.26
N VAL A 250 -4.58 -2.96 0.08
CA VAL A 250 -4.16 -1.59 -0.23
C VAL A 250 -5.35 -0.75 -0.66
N ARG A 251 -6.19 -1.25 -1.58
CA ARG A 251 -7.32 -0.52 -2.16
C ARG A 251 -8.35 -0.10 -1.11
N SER A 252 -8.73 -1.03 -0.26
CA SER A 252 -9.78 -0.85 0.75
C SER A 252 -9.47 0.32 1.71
N VAL A 253 -8.20 0.52 2.01
CA VAL A 253 -7.73 1.59 2.88
C VAL A 253 -7.39 2.86 2.07
N ALA A 254 -6.66 2.72 0.97
CA ALA A 254 -6.13 3.85 0.21
C ALA A 254 -7.19 4.59 -0.62
N SER A 255 -8.28 3.92 -0.99
CA SER A 255 -9.39 4.51 -1.77
C SER A 255 -10.74 4.21 -1.12
N GLY A 256 -10.89 3.04 -0.49
CA GLY A 256 -12.15 2.59 0.10
C GLY A 256 -12.59 3.33 1.37
N ALA A 257 -11.69 4.09 2.02
CA ALA A 257 -12.01 4.90 3.19
C ALA A 257 -12.84 6.17 2.87
N TYR A 258 -12.80 6.64 1.62
CA TYR A 258 -13.45 7.89 1.23
C TYR A 258 -14.83 7.65 0.61
N ARG A 259 -15.75 8.60 0.81
CA ARG A 259 -17.12 8.54 0.26
C ARG A 259 -17.11 8.59 -1.27
N ALA A 260 -16.29 9.46 -1.83
CA ALA A 260 -16.05 9.59 -3.25
C ALA A 260 -14.54 9.49 -3.52
N SER A 261 -14.10 8.42 -4.17
CA SER A 261 -12.71 8.24 -4.57
C SER A 261 -12.61 7.69 -5.98
N LEU A 262 -11.57 8.15 -6.67
CA LEU A 262 -11.11 7.63 -7.94
C LEU A 262 -9.61 7.39 -7.85
N SER A 263 -9.14 6.29 -8.43
CA SER A 263 -7.71 6.02 -8.61
C SER A 263 -7.39 6.02 -10.11
N PRO A 264 -6.89 7.14 -10.69
CA PRO A 264 -6.61 7.20 -12.12
C PRO A 264 -5.70 6.07 -12.64
N PHE A 265 -4.76 5.61 -11.82
CA PHE A 265 -3.87 4.51 -12.18
C PHE A 265 -4.56 3.13 -12.16
N GLU A 266 -5.80 3.04 -11.69
CA GLU A 266 -6.68 1.86 -11.76
C GLU A 266 -7.55 1.86 -13.03
N ASP A 267 -7.57 2.94 -13.82
CA ASP A 267 -8.31 2.99 -15.08
C ASP A 267 -7.80 1.89 -16.04
N PRO A 268 -8.69 1.06 -16.63
CA PRO A 268 -8.28 -0.02 -17.52
C PRO A 268 -7.40 0.40 -18.69
N ARG A 269 -7.56 1.63 -19.20
CA ARG A 269 -6.70 2.17 -20.28
C ARG A 269 -5.27 2.37 -19.80
N TRP A 270 -5.10 2.91 -18.60
CA TRP A 270 -3.79 3.11 -17.98
C TRP A 270 -3.10 1.78 -17.66
N VAL A 271 -3.85 0.85 -17.07
CA VAL A 271 -3.37 -0.51 -16.78
C VAL A 271 -2.97 -1.22 -18.08
N ARG A 272 -3.81 -1.13 -19.12
CA ARG A 272 -3.53 -1.71 -20.43
C ARG A 272 -2.25 -1.16 -21.03
N HIS A 273 -2.03 0.15 -20.98
CA HIS A 273 -0.79 0.77 -21.47
C HIS A 273 0.44 0.14 -20.81
N TRP A 274 0.49 0.11 -19.47
CA TRP A 274 1.67 -0.36 -18.75
C TRP A 274 1.85 -1.88 -18.80
N MET A 275 0.77 -2.66 -18.72
CA MET A 275 0.85 -4.13 -18.77
C MET A 275 1.22 -4.65 -20.17
N SER A 276 0.99 -3.87 -21.22
CA SER A 276 1.38 -4.22 -22.59
C SER A 276 2.83 -3.91 -22.93
N LYS A 277 3.54 -3.13 -22.09
CA LYS A 277 4.99 -2.92 -22.25
C LYS A 277 5.74 -4.21 -22.01
N SER A 278 6.90 -4.38 -22.62
CA SER A 278 7.71 -5.59 -22.39
C SER A 278 8.12 -5.70 -20.91
N LEU A 279 8.36 -6.93 -20.44
CA LEU A 279 8.83 -7.14 -19.07
C LEU A 279 10.14 -6.36 -18.79
N GLY A 280 11.01 -6.21 -19.78
CA GLY A 280 12.26 -5.44 -19.65
C GLY A 280 12.03 -3.95 -19.34
N GLU A 281 11.00 -3.35 -19.92
CA GLU A 281 10.62 -1.95 -19.66
C GLU A 281 9.91 -1.77 -18.31
N ARG A 282 9.14 -2.78 -17.87
CA ARG A 282 8.43 -2.75 -16.57
C ARG A 282 9.35 -3.09 -15.40
N LEU A 283 10.32 -3.98 -15.54
CA LEU A 283 11.03 -4.54 -14.40
C LEU A 283 11.76 -3.45 -13.57
N GLY A 284 11.29 -3.23 -12.34
CA GLY A 284 11.83 -2.20 -11.44
C GLY A 284 11.26 -0.78 -11.65
N GLY A 285 10.37 -0.60 -12.63
CA GLY A 285 9.60 0.62 -12.88
C GLY A 285 10.43 1.84 -13.26
N GLN A 286 11.59 1.66 -13.90
CA GLN A 286 12.48 2.79 -14.22
C GLN A 286 11.93 3.68 -15.34
N THR A 287 11.42 3.08 -16.42
CA THR A 287 10.79 3.83 -17.52
C THR A 287 9.62 4.67 -17.03
N TYR A 288 8.78 4.09 -16.18
CA TYR A 288 7.68 4.80 -15.52
C TYR A 288 8.17 5.97 -14.65
N LYS A 289 9.17 5.73 -13.79
CA LYS A 289 9.76 6.79 -12.94
C LYS A 289 10.31 7.95 -13.76
N GLN A 290 11.01 7.62 -14.85
CA GLN A 290 11.59 8.62 -15.73
C GLN A 290 10.48 9.44 -16.42
N LEU A 291 9.50 8.76 -17.01
CA LEU A 291 8.36 9.39 -17.66
C LEU A 291 7.69 10.42 -16.74
N LEU A 292 7.36 10.05 -15.49
CA LEU A 292 6.67 10.96 -14.58
C LEU A 292 7.51 12.17 -14.19
N ARG A 293 8.82 12.00 -14.03
CA ARG A 293 9.74 13.11 -13.71
C ARG A 293 9.88 14.08 -14.87
N ASP A 294 10.01 13.55 -16.08
CA ASP A 294 10.13 14.36 -17.29
C ASP A 294 8.84 15.10 -17.61
N ALA A 295 7.68 14.46 -17.38
CA ALA A 295 6.38 15.06 -17.63
C ALA A 295 6.01 16.15 -16.62
N PHE A 296 6.43 15.99 -15.36
CA PHE A 296 6.04 16.88 -14.26
C PHE A 296 7.24 17.49 -13.53
N PRO A 297 8.18 18.17 -14.22
CA PRO A 297 9.42 18.66 -13.61
C PRO A 297 9.15 19.64 -12.47
N VAL A 298 8.04 20.39 -12.55
CA VAL A 298 7.60 21.27 -11.47
C VAL A 298 7.22 20.51 -10.20
N VAL A 299 6.85 19.24 -10.23
CA VAL A 299 6.58 18.47 -9.00
C VAL A 299 7.83 17.71 -8.51
N PHE A 300 8.83 17.56 -9.39
CA PHE A 300 10.06 16.81 -9.15
C PHE A 300 11.34 17.67 -9.29
N PRO A 301 11.44 18.88 -8.72
CA PRO A 301 12.56 19.80 -8.99
C PRO A 301 13.91 19.28 -8.45
N ASP A 302 13.90 18.53 -7.35
CA ASP A 302 15.09 18.09 -6.62
C ASP A 302 15.35 16.57 -6.75
N ASP A 303 14.53 15.87 -7.53
CA ASP A 303 14.72 14.44 -7.77
C ASP A 303 15.91 14.27 -8.73
N PRO A 304 17.05 13.67 -8.29
CA PRO A 304 18.15 13.41 -9.22
C PRO A 304 17.66 12.49 -10.34
N PRO A 305 18.17 12.65 -11.58
CA PRO A 305 17.83 11.74 -12.67
C PRO A 305 18.09 10.29 -12.21
N PRO A 306 17.21 9.34 -12.55
CA PRO A 306 17.37 7.96 -12.12
C PRO A 306 18.73 7.45 -12.55
N VAL A 307 19.43 6.87 -11.59
CA VAL A 307 20.73 6.24 -11.85
C VAL A 307 20.50 5.11 -12.84
N VAL A 308 20.92 5.29 -14.08
CA VAL A 308 20.93 4.24 -15.11
C VAL A 308 21.56 3.00 -14.48
N PRO A 309 20.88 1.84 -14.46
CA PRO A 309 21.42 0.64 -13.84
C PRO A 309 22.77 0.35 -14.48
N ARG A 310 23.85 0.52 -13.69
CA ARG A 310 25.20 0.21 -14.15
C ARG A 310 25.21 -1.26 -14.59
N PRO A 311 25.82 -1.59 -15.74
CA PRO A 311 25.97 -2.97 -16.15
C PRO A 311 26.58 -3.79 -15.00
N PRO A 312 26.18 -5.07 -14.84
CA PRO A 312 26.70 -5.92 -13.78
C PRO A 312 28.23 -5.85 -13.81
N THR A 313 28.80 -5.39 -12.69
CA THR A 313 30.25 -5.22 -12.58
C THR A 313 30.88 -6.62 -12.62
N PRO A 314 31.82 -6.90 -13.54
CA PRO A 314 32.42 -8.22 -13.65
C PRO A 314 33.04 -8.64 -12.31
N PRO A 315 32.99 -9.93 -11.92
CA PRO A 315 33.35 -10.41 -10.58
C PRO A 315 34.79 -10.05 -10.16
N ARG A 316 35.70 -9.84 -11.11
CA ARG A 316 37.06 -9.34 -10.85
C ARG A 316 37.08 -7.95 -10.19
N ARG A 317 36.19 -7.03 -10.59
CA ARG A 317 36.13 -5.66 -10.04
C ARG A 317 35.43 -5.58 -8.67
N LEU A 318 34.71 -6.62 -8.24
CA LEU A 318 34.16 -6.70 -6.88
C LEU A 318 35.27 -6.98 -5.85
N ARG A 319 36.27 -7.79 -6.22
CA ARG A 319 37.41 -8.12 -5.35
C ARG A 319 38.29 -6.89 -5.08
N ASP A 320 38.55 -6.09 -6.10
CA ASP A 320 39.33 -4.85 -5.96
C ASP A 320 38.59 -3.74 -5.20
N ARG A 321 37.24 -3.68 -5.31
CA ARG A 321 36.40 -2.78 -4.50
C ARG A 321 36.26 -3.18 -3.03
N PHE A 322 36.45 -4.46 -2.70
CA PHE A 322 36.49 -4.89 -1.29
C PHE A 322 37.84 -4.53 -0.64
N LEU A 323 38.90 -4.41 -1.42
CA LEU A 323 40.25 -4.06 -0.95
C LEU A 323 40.51 -2.55 -0.92
N GLN A 324 39.89 -1.79 -1.82
CA GLN A 324 39.84 -0.34 -1.74
C GLN A 324 38.48 0.05 -1.15
N ARG A 325 38.39 0.20 0.18
CA ARG A 325 37.25 0.87 0.82
C ARG A 325 37.43 2.38 0.63
N PRO A 326 36.80 3.05 -0.36
CA PRO A 326 36.53 4.47 -0.20
C PRO A 326 35.64 4.63 1.03
N ASP A 327 35.76 5.77 1.71
CA ASP A 327 34.88 6.17 2.81
C ASP A 327 33.44 5.79 2.45
N LEU A 328 32.89 4.85 3.23
CA LEU A 328 31.49 4.48 3.08
C LEU A 328 30.69 5.79 3.16
N PRO A 329 29.74 6.04 2.24
CA PRO A 329 28.83 7.16 2.41
C PRO A 329 28.28 7.10 3.84
N PRO A 330 28.20 8.24 4.55
CA PRO A 330 27.79 8.27 5.95
C PRO A 330 26.57 7.39 6.09
N ALA A 331 26.62 6.46 7.05
CA ALA A 331 25.56 5.49 7.30
C ALA A 331 24.23 6.22 7.17
N VAL A 332 23.42 5.82 6.17
CA VAL A 332 22.10 6.40 5.94
C VAL A 332 21.45 6.46 7.30
N ALA A 333 21.15 7.68 7.78
CA ALA A 333 20.62 7.89 9.11
C ALA A 333 19.52 6.85 9.35
N PRO A 334 19.50 6.18 10.53
CA PRO A 334 18.52 5.14 10.79
C PRO A 334 17.15 5.69 10.41
N ARG A 335 16.43 4.95 9.54
CA ARG A 335 15.10 5.38 9.10
C ARG A 335 14.30 5.75 10.36
N PRO A 336 13.64 6.92 10.39
CA PRO A 336 12.83 7.30 11.53
C PRO A 336 11.90 6.14 11.88
N ALA A 337 11.69 5.92 13.18
CA ALA A 337 10.86 4.83 13.64
C ALA A 337 9.48 4.93 12.94
N PRO A 338 8.85 3.81 12.51
CA PRO A 338 7.55 3.83 11.83
C PRO A 338 6.46 4.64 12.54
N VAL A 339 6.66 4.83 13.85
CA VAL A 339 5.88 5.64 14.78
C VAL A 339 5.64 7.07 14.27
N ASP A 340 6.64 7.74 13.69
CA ASP A 340 6.50 9.16 13.28
C ASP A 340 5.47 9.40 12.17
N GLY A 341 5.14 8.37 11.38
CA GLY A 341 4.14 8.44 10.30
C GLY A 341 2.78 7.83 10.67
N ARG A 342 2.65 7.17 11.83
CA ARG A 342 1.44 6.42 12.20
C ARG A 342 0.90 6.74 13.60
N GLY A 343 1.57 7.63 14.32
CA GLY A 343 1.19 8.06 15.66
C GLY A 343 2.12 7.44 16.71
N ASP A 344 2.48 8.26 17.69
CA ASP A 344 3.25 7.86 18.84
C ASP A 344 2.31 7.53 20.01
N VAL A 345 2.28 6.24 20.36
CA VAL A 345 1.50 5.74 21.51
C VAL A 345 1.84 6.47 22.82
N ARG A 346 3.05 7.01 22.94
CA ARG A 346 3.50 7.78 24.13
C ARG A 346 2.92 9.20 24.15
N ARG A 347 2.46 9.69 23.01
CA ARG A 347 1.92 11.06 22.83
C ARG A 347 0.41 11.08 22.66
N ASN A 348 -0.17 9.95 22.28
CA ASN A 348 -1.61 9.81 22.07
C ASN A 348 -2.22 8.84 23.09
N ALA A 349 -2.79 9.41 24.16
CA ALA A 349 -3.38 8.62 25.25
C ALA A 349 -4.54 7.72 24.80
N SER A 350 -5.33 8.16 23.81
CA SER A 350 -6.45 7.37 23.28
C SER A 350 -5.94 6.15 22.50
N MET A 351 -4.90 6.33 21.69
CA MET A 351 -4.21 5.22 20.99
C MET A 351 -3.62 4.24 22.00
N ALA A 352 -2.96 4.74 23.06
CA ALA A 352 -2.42 3.89 24.11
C ALA A 352 -3.49 3.05 24.80
N ALA A 353 -4.63 3.64 25.14
CA ALA A 353 -5.74 2.93 25.76
C ALA A 353 -6.30 1.82 24.86
N VAL A 354 -6.56 2.11 23.58
CA VAL A 354 -7.07 1.14 22.61
C VAL A 354 -6.09 0.00 22.37
N LEU A 355 -4.81 0.32 22.19
CA LEU A 355 -3.77 -0.70 21.99
C LEU A 355 -3.56 -1.55 23.25
N HIS A 356 -3.62 -0.97 24.44
CA HIS A 356 -3.52 -1.72 25.69
C HIS A 356 -4.69 -2.71 25.85
N ASP A 357 -5.93 -2.26 25.69
CA ASP A 357 -7.11 -3.11 25.78
C ASP A 357 -7.07 -4.27 24.77
N THR A 358 -6.82 -3.96 23.50
CA THR A 358 -6.82 -4.99 22.45
C THR A 358 -5.65 -5.97 22.56
N VAL A 359 -4.45 -5.51 22.94
CA VAL A 359 -3.29 -6.39 23.14
C VAL A 359 -3.45 -7.27 24.38
N ALA A 360 -3.96 -6.73 25.50
CA ALA A 360 -4.20 -7.52 26.70
C ALA A 360 -5.20 -8.66 26.42
N ALA A 361 -6.32 -8.35 25.76
CA ALA A 361 -7.29 -9.38 25.39
C ALA A 361 -6.74 -10.39 24.37
N PHE A 362 -5.89 -9.97 23.44
CA PHE A 362 -5.22 -10.87 22.50
C PHE A 362 -4.31 -11.88 23.23
N ASP A 363 -3.51 -11.40 24.19
CA ASP A 363 -2.62 -12.24 25.02
C ASP A 363 -3.44 -13.18 25.92
N ASP A 364 -4.51 -12.69 26.56
CA ASP A 364 -5.40 -13.48 27.43
C ASP A 364 -6.07 -14.66 26.69
N ARG A 365 -6.46 -14.45 25.43
CA ARG A 365 -7.01 -15.51 24.56
C ARG A 365 -5.97 -16.56 24.17
N ARG A 366 -4.68 -16.30 24.39
CA ARG A 366 -3.55 -17.16 24.00
C ARG A 366 -3.61 -17.55 22.52
N ILE A 367 -3.99 -16.61 21.65
CA ILE A 367 -4.05 -16.84 20.19
C ILE A 367 -2.68 -17.33 19.68
N ILE A 368 -1.61 -16.77 20.25
CA ILE A 368 -0.23 -17.18 19.99
C ILE A 368 0.43 -17.45 21.34
N PRO A 369 0.35 -18.69 21.86
CA PRO A 369 0.72 -18.99 23.25
C PRO A 369 2.14 -18.59 23.66
N ASP A 370 3.08 -18.56 22.70
CA ASP A 370 4.50 -18.33 22.93
C ASP A 370 4.93 -16.87 22.66
N VAL A 371 3.98 -15.97 22.37
CA VAL A 371 4.26 -14.56 22.06
C VAL A 371 3.43 -13.66 22.95
N ALA A 372 4.06 -13.05 23.94
CA ALA A 372 3.45 -11.97 24.73
C ALA A 372 3.55 -10.65 23.97
N VAL A 373 2.46 -10.22 23.33
CA VAL A 373 2.43 -8.98 22.54
C VAL A 373 2.47 -7.74 23.44
N SER A 374 1.97 -7.85 24.68
CA SER A 374 2.09 -6.83 25.72
C SER A 374 3.54 -6.37 25.97
N ALA A 375 4.52 -7.28 25.87
CA ALA A 375 5.94 -6.92 25.96
C ALA A 375 6.39 -6.00 24.80
N SER A 376 5.90 -6.25 23.57
CA SER A 376 6.15 -5.34 22.43
C SER A 376 5.45 -3.99 22.62
N LEU A 377 4.25 -3.94 23.23
CA LEU A 377 3.59 -2.68 23.57
C LEU A 377 4.40 -1.88 24.62
N GLN A 378 4.92 -2.55 25.65
CA GLN A 378 5.81 -1.91 26.63
C GLN A 378 7.05 -1.33 25.97
N ASN A 379 7.69 -2.06 25.04
CA ASN A 379 8.82 -1.55 24.27
C ASN A 379 8.45 -0.33 23.41
N LEU A 380 7.25 -0.31 22.81
CA LEU A 380 6.77 0.86 22.06
C LEU A 380 6.57 2.09 22.94
N MET A 381 6.13 1.89 24.19
CA MET A 381 5.97 2.96 25.16
C MET A 381 7.30 3.40 25.80
N GLY A 382 8.37 2.63 25.65
CA GLY A 382 9.69 2.92 26.17
C GLY A 382 10.54 3.83 25.28
N ASP A 383 11.85 3.81 25.53
CA ASP A 383 12.82 4.72 24.88
C ASP A 383 13.31 4.22 23.51
N SER A 384 13.13 2.93 23.20
CA SER A 384 13.70 2.29 22.01
C SER A 384 12.67 1.48 21.20
N PRO A 385 11.60 2.11 20.70
CA PRO A 385 10.59 1.42 19.90
C PRO A 385 11.19 0.89 18.60
N THR A 386 10.88 -0.36 18.24
CA THR A 386 11.30 -0.94 16.96
C THR A 386 10.14 -1.07 15.97
N ALA A 387 10.47 -1.14 14.68
CA ALA A 387 9.48 -1.45 13.64
C ALA A 387 8.80 -2.81 13.86
N LYS A 388 9.52 -3.76 14.45
CA LYS A 388 9.00 -5.09 14.77
C LYS A 388 7.95 -5.00 15.87
N ASP A 389 8.24 -4.28 16.95
CA ASP A 389 7.26 -4.09 18.05
C ASP A 389 5.99 -3.42 17.54
N TYR A 390 6.13 -2.40 16.69
CA TYR A 390 5.00 -1.70 16.06
C TYR A 390 4.13 -2.67 15.26
N LEU A 391 4.72 -3.44 14.34
CA LEU A 391 3.98 -4.36 13.49
C LEU A 391 3.29 -5.47 14.30
N ARG A 392 3.93 -5.97 15.36
CA ARG A 392 3.34 -6.98 16.25
C ARG A 392 2.10 -6.47 16.98
N VAL A 393 2.23 -5.33 17.66
CA VAL A 393 1.14 -4.68 18.40
C VAL A 393 -0.01 -4.35 17.47
N ARG A 394 0.29 -3.74 16.32
CA ARG A 394 -0.69 -3.38 15.29
C ARG A 394 -1.42 -4.60 14.71
N THR A 395 -0.73 -5.72 14.53
CA THR A 395 -1.33 -6.96 14.01
C THR A 395 -2.25 -7.60 15.04
N ALA A 396 -1.80 -7.74 16.28
CA ALA A 396 -2.59 -8.28 17.38
C ALA A 396 -3.84 -7.44 17.68
N ALA A 397 -3.67 -6.11 17.74
CA ALA A 397 -4.77 -5.19 18.00
C ALA A 397 -5.86 -5.28 16.92
N ALA A 398 -5.47 -5.32 15.64
CA ALA A 398 -6.41 -5.47 14.54
C ALA A 398 -7.09 -6.86 14.55
N ALA A 399 -6.34 -7.93 14.84
CA ALA A 399 -6.89 -9.27 14.95
C ALA A 399 -7.94 -9.38 16.07
N GLU A 400 -7.63 -8.87 17.26
CA GLU A 400 -8.56 -8.84 18.39
C GLU A 400 -9.80 -7.99 18.08
N MET A 401 -9.63 -6.83 17.45
CA MET A 401 -10.74 -6.00 16.99
C MET A 401 -11.70 -6.80 16.09
N TYR A 402 -11.19 -7.52 15.09
CA TYR A 402 -12.03 -8.32 14.19
C TYR A 402 -12.62 -9.58 14.84
N LEU A 403 -11.95 -10.17 15.84
CA LEU A 403 -12.49 -11.25 16.65
C LEU A 403 -13.69 -10.78 17.48
N ARG A 404 -13.57 -9.63 18.16
CA ARG A 404 -14.68 -9.01 18.92
C ARG A 404 -15.87 -8.68 18.03
N ALA A 405 -15.60 -8.31 16.77
CA ALA A 405 -16.64 -8.04 15.77
C ALA A 405 -17.27 -9.30 15.14
N GLY A 406 -16.75 -10.50 15.42
CA GLY A 406 -17.22 -11.75 14.81
C GLY A 406 -16.86 -11.92 13.33
N VAL A 407 -15.91 -11.13 12.81
CA VAL A 407 -15.44 -11.22 11.41
C VAL A 407 -14.41 -12.33 11.24
N LEU A 408 -13.51 -12.47 12.22
CA LEU A 408 -12.56 -13.58 12.34
C LEU A 408 -13.12 -14.64 13.31
N ALA A 409 -12.78 -15.91 13.09
CA ALA A 409 -12.97 -16.97 14.09
C ALA A 409 -11.63 -17.55 14.55
N GLN A 410 -11.60 -17.87 15.84
CA GLN A 410 -10.62 -18.77 16.42
C GLN A 410 -11.12 -20.21 16.22
N HIS A 411 -10.33 -21.03 15.53
CA HIS A 411 -10.63 -22.45 15.32
C HIS A 411 -10.03 -23.32 16.43
#